data_AF-A0A7S3JA02-F1
#
_entry.id   AF-A0A7S3JA02-F1
#
_cell.length_a   1.000
_cell.length_b   1.000
_cell.length_c   1.000
_cell.angle_alpha   90.00
_cell.angle_beta   90.00
_cell.angle_gamma   90.00
#
_symmetry.space_group_name_H-M   'P 1'
#
loop_
_entity.id
_entity.type
_entity.pdbx_description
1 polymer ?
#
loop_
_entity_poly.entity_id
_entity_poly.type
_entity_poly.pdbx_seq_one_letter_code
_entity_poly.pdbx_strand_id
1 'polypeptide(L)'
;MGLGTFTCNVFIGSISIGLAAGMDTLASQAFGNRNNYLAGLYFHRAMIISTLIFLPQLVTLYFAEDILQFLGQSAVSAKYAGVFIKAYLPGVWAYCQTEVLRRFLSNQGVFDLMMKFQIATLMIHVGVLHVL
;
A
#
# COMPACT_ATOMS: atom_id res chain seq x y z
N MET A 1 3.41 -14.09 14.02
CA MET A 1 3.18 -12.68 13.64
C MET A 1 4.36 -12.10 12.86
N GLY A 2 5.58 -12.06 13.40
CA GLY A 2 6.73 -11.39 12.74
C GLY A 2 7.05 -11.81 11.30
N LEU A 3 7.00 -13.11 10.99
CA LEU A 3 7.21 -13.62 9.61
C LEU A 3 6.19 -13.06 8.61
N GLY A 4 4.91 -13.02 8.97
CA GLY A 4 3.86 -12.49 8.10
C GLY A 4 4.03 -11.00 7.83
N THR A 5 4.37 -10.21 8.87
CA THR A 5 4.65 -8.78 8.73
C THR A 5 5.87 -8.52 7.84
N PHE A 6 6.93 -9.30 8.00
CA PHE A 6 8.13 -9.19 7.16
C PHE A 6 7.82 -9.48 5.68
N THR A 7 7.14 -10.59 5.39
CA THR A 7 6.75 -10.94 4.02
C THR A 7 5.88 -9.85 3.39
N CYS A 8 4.91 -9.31 4.14
CA CYS A 8 4.11 -8.20 3.66
C CYS A 8 4.97 -6.96 3.37
N ASN A 9 5.82 -6.52 4.29
CA ASN A 9 6.61 -5.31 4.10
C ASN A 9 7.58 -5.40 2.90
N VAL A 10 8.22 -6.54 2.70
CA VAL A 10 9.17 -6.73 1.59
C VAL A 10 8.44 -6.83 0.25
N PHE A 11 7.37 -7.63 0.15
CA PHE A 11 6.69 -7.81 -1.14
C PHE A 11 5.79 -6.63 -1.50
N ILE A 12 5.00 -6.14 -0.54
CA ILE A 12 4.01 -5.08 -0.79
C ILE A 12 4.67 -3.72 -0.66
N GLY A 13 5.40 -3.49 0.43
CA GLY A 13 5.95 -2.18 0.77
C GLY A 13 6.94 -1.72 -0.29
N SER A 14 7.91 -2.56 -0.66
CA SER A 14 8.92 -2.21 -1.65
C SER A 14 8.34 -1.90 -3.03
N ILE A 15 7.34 -2.67 -3.48
CA ILE A 15 6.69 -2.44 -4.77
C ILE A 15 5.85 -1.15 -4.73
N SER A 16 5.12 -0.92 -3.63
CA SER A 16 4.32 0.29 -3.45
C SER A 16 5.19 1.54 -3.43
N ILE A 17 6.33 1.52 -2.73
CA ILE A 17 7.31 2.60 -2.71
C ILE A 17 7.87 2.88 -4.11
N GLY A 18 8.21 1.83 -4.88
CA GLY A 18 8.72 1.98 -6.25
C GLY A 18 7.71 2.63 -7.19
N LEU A 19 6.44 2.20 -7.15
CA LEU A 19 5.37 2.82 -7.94
C LEU A 19 5.16 4.28 -7.54
N ALA A 20 5.18 4.55 -6.24
CA ALA A 20 4.95 5.88 -5.70
C ALA A 20 6.10 6.85 -6.04
N ALA A 21 7.34 6.37 -6.17
CA ALA A 21 8.47 7.16 -6.66
C ALA A 21 8.32 7.56 -8.14
N GLY A 22 7.80 6.65 -8.98
CA GLY A 22 7.46 6.99 -10.37
C GLY A 22 6.41 8.10 -10.46
N MET A 23 5.46 8.11 -9.51
CA MET A 23 4.43 9.13 -9.42
C MET A 23 4.96 10.51 -9.05
N ASP A 24 5.95 10.62 -8.16
CA ASP A 24 6.56 11.91 -7.84
C ASP A 24 7.18 12.56 -9.07
N THR A 25 7.78 11.75 -9.95
CA THR A 25 8.36 12.24 -11.21
C THR A 25 7.26 12.78 -12.14
N LEU A 26 6.17 12.05 -12.33
CA LEU A 26 5.07 12.48 -13.21
C LEU A 26 4.29 13.67 -12.64
N ALA A 27 4.06 13.69 -11.33
CA ALA A 27 3.33 14.75 -10.66
C ALA A 27 4.13 16.06 -10.65
N SER A 28 5.45 16.01 -10.37
CA SER A 28 6.32 17.19 -10.45
C SER A 28 6.41 17.75 -11.88
N GLN A 29 6.45 16.91 -12.90
CA GLN A 29 6.38 17.35 -14.30
C GLN A 29 5.06 18.05 -14.63
N ALA A 30 3.92 17.48 -14.22
CA ALA A 30 2.62 18.07 -14.46
C ALA A 30 2.43 19.40 -13.71
N PHE A 31 2.93 19.49 -12.48
CA PHE A 31 2.93 20.70 -11.67
C PHE A 31 3.83 21.80 -12.28
N GLY A 32 5.05 21.45 -12.70
CA GLY A 32 5.96 22.38 -13.38
C GLY A 32 5.37 22.98 -14.67
N ASN A 33 4.59 22.18 -15.39
CA ASN A 33 3.87 22.62 -16.60
C ASN A 33 2.52 23.33 -16.31
N ARG A 34 2.16 23.53 -15.03
CA ARG A 34 0.88 24.08 -14.56
C ARG A 34 -0.35 23.43 -15.21
N ASN A 35 -0.25 22.15 -15.56
CA ASN A 35 -1.30 21.43 -16.28
C ASN A 35 -2.07 20.51 -15.32
N ASN A 36 -3.10 21.07 -14.68
CA ASN A 36 -3.93 20.36 -13.70
C ASN A 36 -4.69 19.17 -14.32
N TYR A 37 -5.07 19.25 -15.59
CA TYR A 37 -5.72 18.15 -16.29
C TYR A 37 -4.77 16.95 -16.42
N LEU A 38 -3.53 17.20 -16.85
CA LEU A 38 -2.52 16.16 -16.99
C LEU A 38 -2.16 15.55 -15.62
N ALA A 39 -2.09 16.38 -14.57
CA ALA A 39 -1.88 15.90 -13.20
C ALA A 39 -3.00 14.93 -12.77
N GLY A 40 -4.27 15.29 -12.99
CA GLY A 40 -5.41 14.42 -12.70
C GLY A 40 -5.39 13.12 -13.52
N LEU A 41 -4.99 13.19 -14.79
CA LEU A 41 -4.85 12.01 -15.65
C LEU A 41 -3.75 11.05 -15.15
N TYR A 42 -2.59 11.58 -14.74
CA TYR A 42 -1.53 10.79 -14.15
C TYR A 42 -1.94 10.14 -12.84
N PHE A 43 -2.68 10.85 -12.00
CA PHE A 43 -3.25 10.29 -10.78
C PHE A 43 -4.15 9.07 -11.05
N HIS A 44 -5.12 9.19 -11.96
CA HIS A 44 -6.00 8.07 -12.28
C HIS A 44 -5.23 6.89 -12.89
N ARG A 45 -4.27 7.16 -13.78
CA ARG A 45 -3.41 6.12 -14.35
C ARG A 45 -2.63 5.39 -13.28
N ALA A 46 -2.09 6.10 -12.28
CA ALA A 46 -1.35 5.48 -11.21
C ALA A 46 -2.21 4.66 -10.24
N MET A 47 -3.45 5.08 -9.97
CA MET A 47 -4.41 4.28 -9.20
C MET A 47 -4.73 2.96 -9.93
N ILE A 48 -4.92 3.02 -11.25
CA ILE A 48 -5.14 1.83 -12.10
C ILE A 48 -3.90 0.93 -12.10
N ILE A 49 -2.71 1.49 -12.36
CA ILE A 49 -1.46 0.73 -12.37
C ILE A 49 -1.18 0.11 -10.99
N SER A 50 -1.44 0.84 -9.90
CA SER A 50 -1.33 0.33 -8.54
C SER A 50 -2.24 -0.89 -8.31
N THR A 51 -3.48 -0.81 -8.79
CA THR A 51 -4.42 -1.93 -8.70
C THR A 51 -3.96 -3.12 -9.56
N LEU A 52 -3.45 -2.88 -10.76
CA LEU A 52 -2.93 -3.95 -11.64
C LEU A 52 -1.71 -4.65 -11.03
N ILE A 53 -0.81 -3.90 -10.38
CA ILE A 53 0.36 -4.44 -9.68
C ILE A 53 -0.05 -5.17 -8.39
N PHE A 54 -1.15 -4.78 -7.76
CA PHE A 54 -1.69 -5.48 -6.60
C PHE A 54 -2.25 -6.87 -6.96
N LEU A 55 -2.74 -7.10 -8.18
CA LEU A 55 -3.26 -8.41 -8.60
C LEU A 55 -2.24 -9.57 -8.47
N PRO A 56 -1.01 -9.49 -9.01
CA PRO A 56 -0.02 -10.54 -8.82
C PRO A 56 0.43 -10.67 -7.35
N GLN A 57 0.44 -9.58 -6.59
CA GLN A 57 0.70 -9.63 -5.14
C GLN A 57 -0.41 -10.42 -4.43
N LEU A 58 -1.68 -10.20 -4.80
CA LEU A 58 -2.82 -10.91 -4.25
C LEU A 58 -2.72 -12.42 -4.48
N VAL A 59 -2.33 -12.84 -5.69
CA VAL A 59 -2.08 -14.26 -6.00
C VAL A 59 -0.96 -14.81 -5.12
N THR A 60 0.18 -14.11 -5.04
CA THR A 60 1.34 -14.55 -4.25
C THR A 60 1.00 -14.69 -2.77
N LEU A 61 0.27 -13.72 -2.22
CA LEU A 61 -0.12 -13.69 -0.81
C LEU A 61 -1.22 -14.68 -0.47
N TYR A 62 -2.08 -15.02 -1.45
CA TYR A 62 -3.07 -16.07 -1.29
C TYR A 62 -2.42 -17.45 -1.03
N PHE A 63 -1.31 -17.72 -1.73
CA PHE A 63 -0.48 -18.93 -1.55
C PHE A 63 0.66 -18.75 -0.53
N ALA A 64 0.63 -17.69 0.30
CA ALA A 64 1.73 -17.41 1.23
C ALA A 64 2.00 -18.55 2.21
N GLU A 65 0.97 -19.29 2.64
CA GLU A 65 1.13 -20.45 3.52
C GLU A 65 1.98 -21.54 2.85
N ASP A 66 1.62 -21.93 1.62
CA ASP A 66 2.33 -22.96 0.85
C ASP A 66 3.75 -22.53 0.50
N ILE A 67 3.93 -21.26 0.12
CA ILE A 67 5.24 -20.67 -0.16
C ILE A 67 6.13 -20.72 1.09
N LEU A 68 5.61 -20.38 2.26
CA LEU A 68 6.37 -20.41 3.51
C LEU A 68 6.74 -21.85 3.90
N GLN A 69 5.82 -22.81 3.73
CA GLN A 69 6.12 -24.23 3.95
C GLN A 69 7.20 -24.74 2.99
N PHE A 70 7.12 -24.37 1.71
CA PHE A 70 8.14 -24.70 0.71
C PHE A 70 9.52 -24.12 1.06
N LEU A 71 9.56 -22.92 1.64
CA LEU A 71 10.78 -22.29 2.15
C LEU A 71 11.30 -22.91 3.47
N GLY A 72 10.70 -23.99 3.95
CA GLY A 72 11.14 -24.74 5.13
C GLY A 72 10.62 -24.19 6.46
N GLN A 73 9.62 -23.30 6.46
CA GLN A 73 8.96 -22.88 7.70
C GLN A 73 8.11 -24.01 8.28
N SER A 74 8.00 -24.07 9.61
CA SER A 74 7.14 -25.05 10.26
C SER A 74 5.68 -24.86 9.85
N ALA A 75 4.94 -25.95 9.67
CA ALA A 75 3.54 -25.92 9.24
C ALA A 75 2.67 -25.04 10.16
N VAL A 76 2.93 -25.04 11.46
CA VAL A 76 2.23 -24.21 12.44
C VAL A 76 2.51 -22.72 12.19
N SER A 77 3.77 -22.32 12.03
CA SER A 77 4.13 -20.91 11.76
C SER A 77 3.61 -20.43 10.40
N ALA A 78 3.71 -21.27 9.37
CA ALA A 78 3.24 -20.96 8.03
C ALA A 78 1.71 -20.76 8.01
N LYS A 79 0.95 -21.59 8.73
CA LYS A 79 -0.50 -21.45 8.87
C LYS A 79 -0.90 -20.15 9.55
N TYR A 80 -0.28 -19.82 10.70
CA TYR A 80 -0.55 -18.54 11.38
C TYR A 80 -0.19 -17.33 10.51
N ALA A 81 0.91 -17.39 9.77
CA ALA A 81 1.30 -16.33 8.85
C ALA A 81 0.31 -16.21 7.67
N GLY A 82 -0.11 -17.33 7.09
CA GLY A 82 -1.08 -17.37 5.98
C GLY A 82 -2.43 -16.78 6.35
N VAL A 83 -2.98 -17.15 7.52
CA VAL A 83 -4.24 -16.58 8.04
C VAL A 83 -4.11 -15.07 8.24
N PHE A 84 -3.02 -14.62 8.86
CA PHE A 84 -2.76 -13.20 9.07
C PHE A 84 -2.67 -12.43 7.74
N ILE A 85 -1.88 -12.94 6.78
CA ILE A 85 -1.70 -12.33 5.47
C ILE A 85 -3.03 -12.22 4.72
N LYS A 86 -3.86 -13.28 4.75
CA LYS A 86 -5.18 -13.28 4.11
C LYS A 86 -6.13 -12.24 4.71
N ALA A 87 -6.14 -12.09 6.03
CA ALA A 87 -6.92 -11.05 6.71
C ALA A 87 -6.39 -9.64 6.40
N TYR A 88 -5.09 -9.50 6.12
CA TYR A 88 -4.43 -8.22 5.86
C TYR A 88 -4.60 -7.71 4.41
N LEU A 89 -4.88 -8.58 3.45
CA LEU A 89 -5.05 -8.28 2.02
C LEU A 89 -5.92 -7.04 1.69
N PRO A 90 -7.15 -6.89 2.20
CA PRO A 90 -7.97 -5.71 1.87
C PRO A 90 -7.34 -4.42 2.41
N GLY A 91 -6.70 -4.48 3.59
CA GLY A 91 -5.97 -3.36 4.16
C GLY A 91 -4.77 -2.94 3.31
N VAL A 92 -4.08 -3.91 2.71
CA VAL A 92 -2.96 -3.67 1.81
C VAL A 92 -3.38 -2.88 0.57
N TRP A 93 -4.46 -3.30 -0.09
CA TRP A 93 -4.93 -2.59 -1.28
C TRP A 93 -5.28 -1.14 -0.95
N ALA A 94 -6.03 -0.93 0.15
CA ALA A 94 -6.39 0.41 0.61
C ALA A 94 -5.16 1.27 0.96
N TYR A 95 -4.13 0.66 1.57
CA TYR A 95 -2.86 1.33 1.85
C TYR A 95 -2.17 1.79 0.58
N CYS A 96 -2.10 0.94 -0.46
CA CYS A 96 -1.47 1.28 -1.74
C CYS A 96 -2.18 2.45 -2.43
N GLN A 97 -3.51 2.45 -2.48
CA GLN A 97 -4.28 3.56 -3.06
C GLN A 97 -4.07 4.87 -2.26
N THR A 98 -4.03 4.76 -0.93
CA THR A 98 -3.78 5.92 -0.04
C THR A 98 -2.37 6.47 -0.22
N GLU A 99 -1.36 5.64 -0.51
CA GLU A 99 0.01 6.07 -0.84
C GLU A 99 0.07 6.87 -2.14
N VAL A 100 -0.68 6.47 -3.17
CA VAL A 100 -0.75 7.21 -4.44
C VAL A 100 -1.42 8.57 -4.24
N LEU A 101 -2.57 8.61 -3.54
CA LEU A 101 -3.31 9.85 -3.24
C LEU A 101 -2.48 10.80 -2.37
N ARG A 102 -1.97 10.26 -1.26
CA ARG A 102 -0.63 10.51 -0.71
C ARG A 102 0.21 11.55 -1.44
N ARG A 103 0.99 10.98 -2.33
CA ARG A 103 2.03 11.69 -3.09
C ARG A 103 1.45 12.67 -4.07
N PHE A 104 0.29 12.38 -4.67
CA PHE A 104 -0.36 13.31 -5.56
C PHE A 104 -0.69 14.65 -4.86
N LEU A 105 -1.31 14.60 -3.69
CA LEU A 105 -1.64 15.80 -2.90
C LEU A 105 -0.38 16.51 -2.41
N SER A 106 0.63 15.73 -1.98
CA SER A 106 1.95 16.22 -1.57
C SER A 106 2.63 17.03 -2.69
N ASN A 107 2.64 16.51 -3.93
CA ASN A 107 3.25 17.18 -5.08
C ASN A 107 2.49 18.43 -5.54
N GLN A 108 1.21 18.59 -5.15
CA GLN A 108 0.44 19.81 -5.41
C GLN A 108 0.56 20.87 -4.32
N GLY A 109 1.33 20.61 -3.26
CA GLY A 109 1.44 21.53 -2.12
C GLY A 109 0.28 21.43 -1.12
N VAL A 110 -0.61 20.44 -1.25
CA VAL A 110 -1.79 20.27 -0.38
C VAL A 110 -1.48 19.32 0.78
N PHE A 111 -0.47 19.68 1.58
CA PHE A 111 0.01 18.85 2.70
C PHE A 111 -0.94 18.84 3.89
N ASP A 112 -1.60 19.98 4.18
CA ASP A 112 -2.43 20.15 5.37
C ASP A 112 -3.64 19.21 5.39
N LEU A 113 -4.30 19.02 4.24
CA LEU A 113 -5.45 18.12 4.12
C LEU A 113 -5.04 16.68 4.45
N MET A 114 -3.88 16.28 3.95
CA MET A 114 -3.36 14.95 4.08
C MET A 114 -2.91 14.64 5.52
N MET A 115 -2.25 15.60 6.17
CA MET A 115 -1.88 15.53 7.58
C MET A 115 -3.11 15.34 8.48
N LYS A 116 -4.20 16.09 8.23
CA LYS A 116 -5.45 15.95 8.99
C LYS A 116 -6.06 14.55 8.86
N PHE A 117 -6.10 13.99 7.65
CA PHE A 117 -6.57 12.62 7.44
C PHE A 117 -5.69 11.57 8.14
N GLN A 118 -4.37 11.74 8.16
CA GLN A 118 -3.48 10.83 8.88
C GLN A 118 -3.66 10.89 10.40
N ILE A 119 -3.80 12.09 10.97
CA ILE A 119 -4.08 12.24 12.39
C ILE A 119 -5.41 11.58 12.75
N ALA A 120 -6.47 11.81 11.97
CA ALA A 120 -7.76 11.17 12.19
C ALA A 120 -7.66 9.64 12.11
N THR A 121 -6.94 9.11 11.12
CA THR A 121 -6.69 7.67 10.97
C THR A 121 -5.95 7.10 12.17
N LEU A 122 -4.94 7.81 12.69
CA LEU A 122 -4.20 7.40 13.88
C LEU A 122 -5.10 7.34 15.11
N MET A 123 -5.94 8.36 15.32
CA MET A 123 -6.88 8.40 16.44
C MET A 123 -7.88 7.23 16.39
N ILE A 124 -8.40 6.93 15.20
CA ILE A 124 -9.27 5.77 14.98
C ILE A 124 -8.51 4.46 15.27
N HIS A 125 -7.28 4.33 14.79
CA HIS A 125 -6.47 3.13 15.00
C HIS A 125 -6.20 2.88 16.49
N VAL A 126 -5.82 3.91 17.24
CA VAL A 126 -5.61 3.84 18.69
C VAL A 126 -6.91 3.49 19.41
N GLY A 127 -8.04 4.07 18.99
CA GLY A 127 -9.35 3.77 19.55
C GLY A 127 -9.79 2.32 19.32
N VAL A 128 -9.61 1.81 18.10
CA VAL A 128 -9.91 0.40 17.77
C VAL A 128 -9.02 -0.56 18.55
N LEU A 129 -7.73 -0.24 18.70
CA LEU A 129 -6.79 -1.05 19.47
C LEU A 129 -7.14 -1.10 20.97
N HIS A 130 -7.69 -0.03 21.53
CA HIS A 130 -8.12 -0.02 22.94
C HIS A 130 -9.38 -0.84 23.20
N VAL A 131 -10.19 -1.13 22.17
CA VAL A 131 -11.46 -1.85 22.28
C VAL A 131 -11.31 -3.36 22.02
N LEU A 132 -10.26 -3.77 21.30
CA LEU A 132 -9.92 -5.16 20.99
C LEU A 132 -8.96 -5.77 22.03
#